data_AF-A0A413PXQ4-F1
#
_entry.id   AF-A0A413PXQ4-F1
#
_cell.length_a   1.000
_cell.length_b   1.000
_cell.length_c   1.000
_cell.angle_alpha   90.00
_cell.angle_beta   90.00
_cell.angle_gamma   90.00
#
_symmetry.space_group_name_H-M   'P 1'
#
loop_
_entity.id
_entity.type
_entity.pdbx_description
1 polymer ?
#
loop_
_entity_poly.entity_id
_entity_poly.type
_entity_poly.pdbx_seq_one_letter_code
_entity_poly.pdbx_strand_id
1 'polypeptide(L)' 'NGYAPTIREICKMVGVASTSSVYAHLKILEEKGYIARKMDASRAIAIL' A
#
# COMPACT_ATOMS: atom_id res chain seq x y z
N ASN A 1 -5.84 -5.05 15.77
CA ASN A 1 -4.47 -4.67 15.34
C ASN A 1 -4.55 -3.54 14.34
N GLY A 2 -4.80 -2.31 14.80
CA GLY A 2 -5.08 -1.13 13.97
C GLY A 2 -3.83 -0.47 13.36
N TYR A 3 -2.93 -1.27 12.78
CA TYR A 3 -1.73 -0.76 12.12
C TYR A 3 -1.86 -0.95 10.61
N ALA A 4 -1.45 0.07 9.86
CA ALA A 4 -1.37 -0.02 8.42
C ALA A 4 -0.39 -1.13 7.99
N PRO A 5 -0.79 -2.05 7.10
CA PRO A 5 0.11 -3.07 6.59
C PRO A 5 1.25 -2.43 5.80
N THR A 6 2.43 -3.02 5.90
CA THR A 6 3.58 -2.63 5.09
C THR A 6 3.41 -3.11 3.64
N ILE A 7 4.12 -2.48 2.70
CA ILE A 7 4.15 -2.91 1.29
C ILE A 7 4.54 -4.40 1.16
N ARG A 8 5.44 -4.90 2.03
CA ARG A 8 5.83 -6.32 2.06
C ARG A 8 4.70 -7.23 2.50
N GLU A 9 3.91 -6.82 3.48
CA GLU A 9 2.73 -7.58 3.92
C GLU A 9 1.67 -7.60 2.82
N ILE A 10 1.44 -6.45 2.15
CA ILE A 10 0.53 -6.37 1.00
C ILE A 10 1.01 -7.28 -0.13
N CYS A 11 2.30 -7.27 -0.49
CA CYS A 11 2.88 -8.20 -1.45
C CYS A 11 2.57 -9.67 -1.09
N LYS A 12 2.73 -10.04 0.18
CA LYS A 12 2.44 -11.40 0.67
C LYS A 12 0.95 -11.75 0.62
N MET A 13 0.07 -10.79 0.94
CA MET A 13 -1.39 -10.98 0.90
C MET A 13 -1.92 -11.11 -0.53
N VAL A 14 -1.36 -10.34 -1.48
CA VAL A 14 -1.79 -10.32 -2.89
C VAL A 14 -1.04 -11.37 -3.72
N GLY A 15 -0.01 -12.01 -3.18
CA GLY A 15 0.78 -13.03 -3.87
C GLY A 15 1.74 -12.47 -4.92
N VAL A 16 2.13 -11.20 -4.80
CA VAL A 16 2.99 -10.50 -5.77
C VAL A 16 4.40 -10.38 -5.22
N ALA A 17 5.38 -10.93 -5.93
CA ALA A 17 6.79 -10.87 -5.53
C ALA A 17 7.41 -9.46 -5.69
N SER A 18 6.95 -8.70 -6.68
CA SER A 18 7.50 -7.38 -7.01
C SER A 18 6.81 -6.26 -6.22
N THR A 19 7.55 -5.63 -5.30
CA THR A 19 7.10 -4.44 -4.59
C THR A 19 6.73 -3.29 -5.53
N SER A 20 7.36 -3.22 -6.70
CA SER A 20 7.10 -2.22 -7.74
C SER A 20 5.69 -2.33 -8.33
N SER A 21 5.20 -3.55 -8.53
CA SER A 21 3.85 -3.80 -9.04
C SER A 21 2.81 -3.34 -8.03
N VAL A 22 2.98 -3.73 -6.75
CA VAL A 22 2.11 -3.26 -5.66
C VAL A 22 2.15 -1.74 -5.53
N TYR A 23 3.31 -1.12 -5.72
CA TYR A 23 3.44 0.34 -5.69
C TYR A 23 2.60 1.04 -6.76
N ALA A 24 2.58 0.50 -7.99
CA ALA A 24 1.75 1.01 -9.07
C ALA A 24 0.25 0.86 -8.75
N HIS A 25 -0.17 -0.29 -8.22
CA HIS A 25 -1.55 -0.51 -7.79
C HIS A 25 -1.98 0.45 -6.66
N LEU A 26 -1.11 0.67 -5.67
CA LEU A 26 -1.37 1.62 -4.58
C LEU A 26 -1.47 3.06 -5.09
N LYS A 27 -0.64 3.46 -6.06
CA LYS A 27 -0.73 4.78 -6.71
C LYS A 27 -2.08 4.99 -7.39
N ILE A 28 -2.59 3.97 -8.09
CA ILE A 28 -3.90 4.03 -8.74
C ILE A 28 -5.02 4.15 -7.68
N LEU A 29 -4.93 3.41 -6.58
CA LEU A 29 -5.91 3.50 -5.48
C LEU A 29 -5.88 4.89 -4.81
N GLU A 30 -4.70 5.48 -4.67
CA GLU A 30 -4.51 6.84 -4.16
C GLU A 30 -5.07 7.89 -5.11
N GLU A 31 -4.78 7.78 -6.41
CA GLU A 31 -5.35 8.67 -7.45
C GLU A 31 -6.87 8.58 -7.54
N LYS A 32 -7.44 7.40 -7.26
CA LYS A 32 -8.89 7.20 -7.17
C LYS A 32 -9.49 7.69 -5.85
N GLY A 33 -8.68 8.12 -4.89
CA GLY A 33 -9.14 8.63 -3.60
C GLY A 33 -9.57 7.56 -2.59
N TYR A 34 -9.22 6.29 -2.81
CA TYR A 34 -9.55 5.21 -1.86
C TYR A 34 -8.56 5.10 -0.69
N ILE A 35 -7.31 5.48 -0.92
CA ILE A 35 -6.25 5.39 0.09
C ILE A 35 -5.40 6.66 0.09
N ALA A 36 -4.82 6.99 1.24
CA ALA A 36 -3.80 8.01 1.37
C ALA A 36 -2.53 7.38 1.96
N ARG A 37 -1.38 7.62 1.34
CA ARG A 37 -0.11 7.08 1.85
C ARG A 37 0.94 8.17 2.09
N LYS A 38 1.82 7.95 3.06
CA LYS A 38 3.05 8.75 3.20
C LYS A 38 4.25 7.97 2.64
N MET A 39 4.88 8.51 1.60
CA MET A 39 6.09 7.90 0.99
C MET A 39 7.26 7.74 1.98
N ASP A 40 7.38 8.61 2.98
CA ASP A 40 8.44 8.55 3.98
C ASP A 40 8.24 7.51 5.09
N ALA A 41 7.07 6.87 5.16
CA ALA A 41 6.77 5.93 6.23
C ALA A 41 6.31 4.58 5.66
N SER A 42 7.08 3.52 5.96
CA SER A 42 6.76 2.14 5.56
C SER A 42 5.43 1.61 6.11
N ARG A 43 4.83 2.30 7.09
CA ARG A 43 3.58 1.96 7.79
C ARG A 43 2.61 3.14 7.86
N ALA A 44 2.37 3.79 6.74
CA ALA A 44 1.42 4.89 6.66
C ALA A 44 0.55 4.77 5.40
N ILE A 45 -0.36 3.78 5.40
CA ILE A 45 -1.46 3.69 4.44
C ILE A 45 -2.75 3.82 5.23
N ALA A 46 -3.52 4.86 4.94
CA ALA A 46 -4.85 5.08 5.48
C ALA A 46 -5.88 4.82 4.38
N ILE A 47 -7.00 4.21 4.74
CA ILE A 47 -8.17 4.08 3.85
C ILE A 47 -9.03 5.32 4.07
N LEU A 48 -9.49 5.94 2.99
CA LEU A 48 -10.38 7.11 3.00
C LEU A 48 -11.85 6.70 2.90
#